data_AF-A0A537PDU5-F1
#
_entry.id   AF-A0A537PDU5-F1
#
_cell.length_a   1.000
_cell.length_b   1.000
_cell.length_c   1.000
_cell.angle_alpha   90.00
_cell.angle_beta   90.00
_cell.angle_gamma   90.00
#
_symmetry.space_group_name_H-M   'P 1'
#
loop_
_entity.id
_entity.type
_entity.pdbx_description
1 polymer ?
#
loop_
_entity_poly.entity_id
_entity_poly.type
_entity_poly.pdbx_seq_one_letter_code
_entity_poly.pdbx_strand_id
1 'polypeptide(L)'
;LKPEAHTLLFVLSVLAIVPLATLLSHATESVAAKTGDTVGGLLNATLGNLTELVIALAALRAGQYTLVKASVAGAIVTNTLFLLGGSFLLGGLKHHV
;
A
#
# COMPACT_ATOMS: atom_id res chain seq x y z
N LEU A 1 16.01 -24.09 -5.67
CA LEU A 1 15.33 -23.29 -6.71
C LEU A 1 16.40 -22.82 -7.69
N LYS A 2 16.18 -22.88 -9.01
CA LYS A 2 17.15 -22.32 -9.98
C LYS A 2 17.34 -20.82 -9.65
N PRO A 3 18.57 -20.27 -9.67
CA PRO A 3 18.83 -18.89 -9.24
C PRO A 3 18.01 -17.84 -9.99
N GLU A 4 17.64 -18.13 -11.23
CA GLU A 4 16.84 -17.30 -12.13
C GLU A 4 15.36 -17.19 -11.69
N ALA A 5 14.89 -18.15 -10.88
CA ALA A 5 13.53 -18.16 -10.38
C ALA A 5 13.29 -17.11 -9.29
N HIS A 6 14.32 -16.62 -8.59
CA HIS A 6 14.11 -15.69 -7.47
C HIS A 6 13.56 -14.34 -7.91
N THR A 7 14.11 -13.75 -8.98
CA THR A 7 13.60 -12.48 -9.52
C THR A 7 12.21 -12.66 -10.12
N LEU A 8 11.99 -13.75 -10.87
CA LEU A 8 10.69 -14.04 -11.45
C LEU A 8 9.61 -14.23 -10.37
N LEU A 9 9.91 -15.01 -9.33
CA LEU A 9 9.01 -15.21 -8.19
C LEU A 9 8.73 -13.89 -7.46
N PHE A 10 9.75 -13.07 -7.23
CA PHE A 10 9.57 -11.75 -6.62
C PHE A 10 8.61 -10.88 -7.43
N VAL A 11 8.83 -10.76 -8.75
CA VAL A 11 7.98 -9.95 -9.63
C VAL A 11 6.55 -10.50 -9.67
N LEU A 12 6.38 -11.82 -9.82
CA LEU A 12 5.04 -12.44 -9.82
C LEU A 12 4.32 -12.26 -8.48
N SER A 13 5.04 -12.33 -7.35
CA SER A 13 4.48 -12.04 -6.03
C SER A 13 4.04 -10.59 -5.90
N VAL A 14 4.85 -9.62 -6.34
CA VAL A 14 4.46 -8.20 -6.35
C VAL A 14 3.22 -7.97 -7.21
N LEU A 15 3.19 -8.55 -8.42
CA LEU A 15 2.04 -8.44 -9.32
C LEU A 15 0.78 -9.08 -8.74
N ALA A 16 0.89 -10.18 -8.00
CA ALA A 16 -0.24 -10.81 -7.31
C ALA A 16 -0.75 -9.96 -6.13
N ILE A 17 0.14 -9.27 -5.42
CA ILE A 17 -0.23 -8.42 -4.27
C ILE A 17 -1.07 -7.21 -4.71
N VAL A 18 -0.79 -6.61 -5.88
CA VAL A 18 -1.51 -5.42 -6.36
C VAL A 18 -3.04 -5.61 -6.39
N PRO A 19 -3.62 -6.60 -7.11
CA PRO A 19 -5.07 -6.80 -7.10
C PRO A 19 -5.58 -7.25 -5.73
N LEU A 20 -4.82 -8.05 -4.98
CA LEU A 20 -5.21 -8.47 -3.63
C LEU A 20 -5.35 -7.27 -2.68
N ALA A 21 -4.45 -6.29 -2.78
CA ALA A 21 -4.51 -5.06 -1.99
C ALA A 21 -5.77 -4.25 -2.30
N THR A 22 -6.18 -4.18 -3.57
CA THR A 22 -7.43 -3.50 -3.95
C THR A 22 -8.67 -4.20 -3.41
N LEU A 23 -8.73 -5.53 -3.49
CA LEU A 23 -9.84 -6.32 -2.94
C LEU A 23 -9.92 -6.18 -1.41
N LEU A 24 -8.77 -6.22 -0.75
CA LEU A 24 -8.68 -6.02 0.69
C LEU A 24 -9.15 -4.62 1.08
N SER A 25 -8.72 -3.58 0.36
CA SER A 25 -9.17 -2.19 0.60
C SER A 25 -10.69 -2.04 0.46
N HIS A 26 -11.30 -2.62 -0.57
CA HIS A 26 -12.77 -2.57 -0.72
C HIS A 26 -13.48 -3.34 0.40
N ALA A 27 -12.95 -4.49 0.81
CA ALA A 27 -13.51 -5.26 1.92
C ALA A 27 -13.44 -4.48 3.23
N THR A 28 -12.32 -3.81 3.51
CA THR A 28 -12.11 -3.06 4.74
C THR A 28 -12.94 -1.78 4.77
N GLU A 29 -13.08 -1.09 3.64
CA GLU A 29 -13.98 0.05 3.50
C GLU A 29 -15.45 -0.37 3.69
N SER A 30 -15.88 -1.50 3.13
CA SER A 30 -17.24 -2.01 3.34
C SER A 30 -17.52 -2.38 4.80
N VAL A 31 -16.52 -2.84 5.55
CA VAL A 31 -16.66 -3.10 6.99
C VAL A 31 -16.70 -1.77 7.74
N ALA A 32 -15.77 -0.86 7.46
CA ALA A 32 -15.71 0.45 8.10
C ALA A 32 -17.01 1.25 7.90
N ALA A 33 -17.61 1.22 6.70
CA ALA A 33 -18.87 1.89 6.39
C ALA A 33 -20.09 1.34 7.16
N LYS A 34 -20.01 0.09 7.64
CA LYS A 34 -21.05 -0.55 8.48
C LYS A 34 -20.76 -0.44 9.97
N THR A 35 -19.67 0.20 10.34
CA THR A 35 -19.25 0.37 11.73
C THR A 35 -19.30 1.86 12.05
N GLY A 36 -19.93 2.26 13.16
CA GLY A 36 -20.14 3.68 13.48
C GLY A 36 -18.85 4.51 13.45
N ASP A 37 -18.97 5.83 13.23
CA ASP A 37 -17.89 6.76 12.84
C ASP A 37 -16.54 6.55 13.54
N THR A 38 -16.53 6.44 14.87
CA THR A 38 -15.28 6.25 15.64
C THR A 38 -14.58 4.94 15.30
N VAL A 39 -15.33 3.84 15.23
CA VAL A 39 -14.78 2.51 14.96
C VAL A 39 -14.47 2.37 13.47
N GLY A 40 -15.32 2.91 12.59
CA GLY A 40 -15.07 2.99 11.16
C GLY A 40 -13.80 3.77 10.84
N GLY A 41 -13.57 4.90 11.51
CA GLY A 41 -12.33 5.68 11.38
C GLY A 41 -11.09 4.92 11.81
N LEU A 42 -11.14 4.22 12.95
CA LEU A 42 -10.04 3.37 13.42
C LEU A 42 -9.74 2.22 12.45
N LEU A 43 -10.79 1.56 11.95
CA LEU A 43 -10.69 0.50 10.95
C LEU A 43 -10.08 1.02 9.65
N ASN A 44 -10.48 2.20 9.18
CA ASN A 44 -9.90 2.76 7.96
C ASN A 44 -8.41 3.10 8.14
N ALA A 45 -8.03 3.70 9.27
CA ALA A 45 -6.64 4.04 9.55
C ALA A 45 -5.72 2.81 9.62
N THR A 46 -6.22 1.71 10.21
CA THR A 46 -5.45 0.48 10.40
C THR A 46 -5.53 -0.44 9.19
N LEU A 47 -6.74 -0.77 8.75
CA LEU A 47 -7.00 -1.73 7.69
C LEU A 47 -6.83 -1.16 6.28
N GLY A 48 -6.99 0.16 6.10
CA GLY A 48 -6.71 0.84 4.82
C GLY A 48 -5.24 0.72 4.40
N ASN A 49 -4.33 0.51 5.36
CA ASN A 49 -2.90 0.29 5.12
C ASN A 49 -2.47 -1.16 5.46
N LEU A 50 -3.42 -2.11 5.57
CA LEU A 50 -3.13 -3.46 6.07
C LEU A 50 -2.11 -4.20 5.22
N THR A 51 -2.18 -4.08 3.89
CA THR A 51 -1.23 -4.72 2.98
C THR A 51 0.21 -4.31 3.30
N GLU A 52 0.42 -3.01 3.52
CA GLU A 52 1.73 -2.45 3.82
C GLU A 52 2.23 -2.90 5.20
N LEU A 53 1.33 -2.92 6.19
CA LEU A 53 1.62 -3.44 7.53
C LEU A 53 2.02 -4.92 7.51
N VAL A 54 1.31 -5.76 6.76
CA VAL A 54 1.62 -7.21 6.65
C VAL A 54 3.00 -7.43 6.01
N ILE A 55 3.33 -6.70 4.95
CA ILE A 55 4.65 -6.80 4.29
C ILE A 55 5.76 -6.32 5.23
N ALA A 56 5.56 -5.19 5.92
CA ALA A 56 6.52 -4.66 6.88
C ALA A 56 6.75 -5.63 8.06
N LEU A 57 5.68 -6.25 8.58
CA LEU A 57 5.78 -7.25 9.65
C LEU A 57 6.52 -8.52 9.18
N ALA A 58 6.24 -9.00 7.97
CA ALA A 58 6.95 -10.15 7.40
C ALA A 58 8.45 -9.85 7.23
N ALA A 59 8.79 -8.66 6.74
CA ALA A 59 10.17 -8.20 6.60
C ALA A 59 10.88 -8.04 7.96
N LEU A 60 10.19 -7.47 8.97
CA LEU A 60 10.68 -7.38 10.34
C LEU A 60 11.01 -8.77 10.92
N ARG A 61 10.11 -9.75 10.73
CA ARG A 61 10.32 -11.13 11.17
C ARG A 61 11.50 -11.80 10.46
N ALA A 62 11.80 -11.39 9.23
CA ALA A 62 12.97 -11.82 8.47
C ALA A 62 14.26 -11.02 8.79
N GLY A 63 14.23 -10.11 9.76
CA GLY A 63 15.39 -9.28 10.15
C GLY A 63 15.72 -8.16 9.15
N GLN A 64 14.82 -7.85 8.22
CA GLN A 64 15.02 -6.87 7.15
C GLN A 64 14.68 -5.43 7.60
N TYR A 65 15.33 -4.96 8.66
CA TYR A 65 15.04 -3.64 9.24
C TYR A 65 15.28 -2.47 8.28
N THR A 66 16.32 -2.58 7.44
CA THR A 66 16.60 -1.54 6.42
C THR A 66 15.49 -1.48 5.38
N LEU A 67 14.96 -2.63 4.96
CA LEU A 67 13.84 -2.69 4.02
C LEU A 67 12.58 -2.05 4.61
N VAL A 68 12.30 -2.31 5.89
CA VAL A 68 11.14 -1.73 6.59
C VAL A 68 11.26 -0.22 6.73
N LYS A 69 12.45 0.28 7.11
CA LYS A 69 12.70 1.73 7.17
C LYS A 69 12.58 2.38 5.79
N ALA A 70 13.13 1.74 4.76
CA ALA A 70 13.04 2.23 3.40
C ALA A 70 11.60 2.22 2.88
N SER A 71 10.80 1.19 3.20
CA SER A 71 9.39 1.12 2.78
C SER A 71 8.56 2.22 3.42
N VAL A 72 8.72 2.48 4.73
CA VAL A 72 8.01 3.56 5.43
C VAL A 72 8.38 4.93 4.85
N ALA A 73 9.68 5.19 4.62
CA ALA A 73 10.11 6.43 3.98
C ALA A 73 9.54 6.56 2.55
N GLY A 74 9.56 5.46 1.79
CA GLY A 74 8.99 5.38 0.45
C GLY A 74 7.49 5.66 0.42
N ALA A 75 6.72 5.15 1.39
CA ALA A 75 5.29 5.39 1.52
C ALA A 75 4.98 6.87 1.72
N ILE A 76 5.72 7.54 2.62
CA ILE A 76 5.58 8.98 2.88
C ILE A 76 5.86 9.78 1.59
N VAL A 77 6.99 9.50 0.93
CA VAL A 77 7.37 10.19 -0.32
C VAL A 77 6.33 9.95 -1.42
N THR A 78 5.85 8.72 -1.55
CA THR A 78 4.85 8.35 -2.57
C THR A 78 3.54 9.09 -2.37
N ASN A 79 3.01 9.11 -1.14
CA ASN A 79 1.73 9.76 -0.86
C ASN A 79 1.83 11.29 -0.92
N THR A 80 2.87 11.88 -0.31
CA THR A 80 2.97 13.33 -0.16
C THR A 80 3.50 14.03 -1.40
N LEU A 81 4.40 13.40 -2.17
CA LEU A 81 5.02 14.03 -3.33
C LEU A 81 4.53 13.43 -4.65
N PHE A 82 4.65 12.11 -4.81
CA PHE A 82 4.38 11.48 -6.10
C PHE A 82 2.89 11.51 -6.47
N LEU A 83 2.02 10.98 -5.60
CA LEU A 83 0.58 10.93 -5.84
C LEU A 83 -0.03 12.34 -5.84
N LEU A 84 0.35 13.19 -4.89
CA LEU A 84 -0.12 14.58 -4.84
C LEU A 84 0.31 15.37 -6.08
N GLY A 85 1.59 15.30 -6.47
CA GLY A 85 2.11 15.96 -7.66
C GLY A 85 1.46 15.45 -8.95
N GLY A 86 1.24 14.13 -9.06
CA GLY A 86 0.48 13.53 -10.17
C GLY A 86 -0.97 14.02 -10.21
N SER A 87 -1.62 14.15 -9.05
CA SER A 87 -2.98 14.68 -8.94
C SER A 87 -3.05 16.14 -9.38
N PHE A 88 -2.07 16.97 -9.02
CA PHE A 88 -1.97 18.35 -9.50
C PHE A 88 -1.72 18.42 -11.00
N LEU A 89 -0.81 17.61 -11.54
CA LEU A 89 -0.51 17.58 -12.96
C LEU A 89 -1.74 17.19 -13.78
N LEU A 90 -2.36 16.05 -13.45
CA LEU A 90 -3.56 15.56 -14.15
C LEU A 90 -4.76 16.50 -13.95
N GLY A 91 -4.93 17.02 -12.73
CA GLY A 91 -5.97 17.99 -12.40
C GLY A 91 -5.83 19.28 -13.20
N GLY A 92 -4.61 19.82 -13.30
CA GLY A 92 -4.29 21.03 -14.06
C GLY A 92 -4.49 20.85 -15.56
N LEU A 93 -4.03 19.73 -16.13
CA LEU A 93 -4.26 19.40 -17.55
C LEU A 93 -5.75 19.28 -17.89
N LYS A 94 -6.57 18.75 -16.98
CA LYS A 94 -8.01 18.60 -17.20
C LYS A 94 -8.77 19.93 -17.10
N HIS A 95 -8.43 20.77 -16.13
CA HIS A 95 -9.19 21.98 -15.83
C HIS A 95 -8.61 23.27 -16.44
N HIS A 96 -7.54 23.17 -17.23
CA HIS A 96 -6.89 24.28 -17.95
C HIS A 96 -6.74 25.53 -17.07
N VAL A 97 -5.99 25.40 -15.97
CA VAL A 97 -5.37 26.59 -15.35
C VAL A 97 -4.31 27.13 -16.30
#